data_AF-A0A8D1W623-F1
#
_entry.id   AF-A0A8D1W623-F1
#
_cell.length_a   1.000
_cell.length_b   1.000
_cell.length_c   1.000
_cell.angle_alpha   90.00
_cell.angle_beta   90.00
_cell.angle_gamma   90.00
#
_symmetry.space_group_name_H-M   'P 1'
#
loop_
_entity.id
_entity.type
_entity.pdbx_description
1 polymer ?
#
loop_
_entity_poly.entity_id
_entity_poly.type
_entity_poly.pdbx_seq_one_letter_code
_entity_poly.pdbx_strand_id
1 'polypeptide(L)'
;MATQAHSLSYTGCNFLRQRLVLSTLSGRPVKIRKIRARDDNPGLRDFEASFIRLLDKITNGSRIEINQTGTTLYYQPGLLYGGSVEHDCSILRSIGYYLESLLCLAPFMKHPLRIVLRGVTNDQVDPSVSSEATPWCDFFFVFCQNPTFEKPVPDKAQVYSVFVLLFTLKFRG
;
A
#
# COMPACT_ATOMS: atom_id res chain seq x y z
N MET A 1 7.01 25.50 15.42
CA MET A 1 8.37 25.34 14.89
C MET A 1 8.38 24.10 14.00
N ALA A 2 8.46 24.26 12.68
CA ALA A 2 8.64 23.13 11.78
C ALA A 2 10.10 22.68 11.89
N THR A 3 10.34 21.56 12.57
CA THR A 3 11.65 20.89 12.57
C THR A 3 12.01 20.57 11.12
N GLN A 4 13.16 21.05 10.64
CA GLN A 4 13.70 20.59 9.35
C GLN A 4 14.00 19.10 9.47
N ALA A 5 13.04 18.27 9.07
CA ALA A 5 13.17 16.83 9.16
C ALA A 5 14.28 16.38 8.21
N HIS A 6 15.39 15.91 8.78
CA HIS A 6 16.49 15.32 8.04
C HIS A 6 15.96 14.15 7.19
N SER A 7 15.96 14.31 5.87
CA SER A 7 15.46 13.27 4.96
C SER A 7 16.33 12.02 5.07
N LEU A 8 15.71 10.86 5.31
CA LEU A 8 16.42 9.59 5.42
C LEU A 8 16.82 9.13 4.01
N SER A 9 18.11 8.89 3.77
CA SER A 9 18.60 8.43 2.48
C SER A 9 18.89 6.94 2.50
N TYR A 10 18.25 6.18 1.61
CA TYR A 10 18.50 4.75 1.40
C TYR A 10 19.00 4.47 -0.01
N THR A 11 19.60 3.30 -0.18
CA THR A 11 20.03 2.78 -1.48
C THR A 11 19.40 1.42 -1.78
N GLY A 12 19.17 1.15 -3.05
CA GLY A 12 18.66 -0.12 -3.56
C GLY A 12 17.14 -0.26 -3.50
N CYS A 13 16.64 -1.38 -4.04
CA CYS A 13 15.21 -1.71 -4.13
C CYS A 13 14.68 -2.58 -2.97
N ASN A 14 15.57 -3.08 -2.10
CA ASN A 14 15.16 -4.00 -1.04
C ASN A 14 14.25 -3.31 -0.02
N PHE A 15 13.19 -4.01 0.36
CA PHE A 15 12.19 -3.58 1.36
C PHE A 15 11.57 -2.20 1.06
N LEU A 16 11.35 -1.89 -0.23
CA LEU A 16 10.77 -0.61 -0.66
C LEU A 16 9.43 -0.33 0.03
N ARG A 17 8.55 -1.33 0.11
CA ARG A 17 7.26 -1.25 0.80
C ARG A 17 7.39 -0.85 2.26
N GLN A 18 8.18 -1.60 3.01
CA GLN A 18 8.34 -1.39 4.45
C GLN A 18 8.93 -0.01 4.74
N ARG A 19 9.91 0.44 3.93
CA ARG A 19 10.49 1.78 4.04
C ARG A 19 9.46 2.88 3.83
N LEU A 20 8.59 2.73 2.83
CA LEU A 20 7.53 3.69 2.56
C LEU A 20 6.47 3.69 3.67
N VAL A 21 5.99 2.53 4.10
CA VAL A 21 5.02 2.40 5.20
C VAL A 21 5.57 3.02 6.49
N LEU A 22 6.81 2.69 6.87
CA LEU A 22 7.47 3.26 8.05
C LEU A 22 7.72 4.76 7.92
N SER A 23 8.01 5.26 6.72
CA SER A 23 8.09 6.69 6.44
C SER A 23 6.73 7.35 6.72
N THR A 24 5.64 6.79 6.23
CA THR A 24 4.28 7.28 6.46
C THR A 24 3.91 7.27 7.94
N LEU A 25 4.21 6.20 8.67
CA LEU A 25 3.94 6.10 10.11
C LEU A 25 4.80 7.06 10.95
N SER A 26 6.05 7.28 10.56
CA SER A 26 6.96 8.18 11.28
C SER A 26 6.83 9.65 10.88
N GLY A 27 6.12 9.95 9.78
CA GLY A 27 6.02 11.29 9.21
C GLY A 27 7.35 11.86 8.69
N ARG A 28 8.36 11.01 8.49
CA ARG A 28 9.71 11.45 8.07
C ARG A 28 9.91 11.27 6.56
N PRO A 29 10.42 12.29 5.84
CA PRO A 29 10.70 12.16 4.42
C PRO A 29 11.85 11.19 4.15
N VAL A 30 11.73 10.44 3.06
CA VAL A 30 12.67 9.41 2.63
C VAL A 30 13.10 9.64 1.18
N LYS A 31 14.39 9.42 0.92
CA LYS A 31 14.99 9.43 -0.42
C LYS A 31 15.65 8.10 -0.71
N ILE A 32 15.22 7.40 -1.75
CA ILE A 32 15.76 6.11 -2.16
C ILE A 32 16.49 6.29 -3.48
N ARG A 33 17.76 5.91 -3.51
CA ARG A 33 18.65 6.05 -4.67
C ARG A 33 19.07 4.68 -5.20
N LYS A 34 19.51 4.63 -6.46
CA LYS A 34 20.05 3.42 -7.11
C LYS A 34 19.07 2.25 -7.08
N ILE A 35 17.79 2.49 -7.37
CA ILE A 35 16.78 1.45 -7.52
C ILE A 35 17.08 0.68 -8.82
N ARG A 36 17.47 -0.59 -8.69
CA ARG A 36 17.82 -1.49 -9.82
C ARG A 36 18.76 -0.87 -10.85
N ALA A 37 19.71 -0.04 -10.42
CA ALA A 37 20.58 0.68 -11.34
C ALA A 37 21.56 -0.22 -12.13
N ARG A 38 21.62 -1.53 -11.81
CA ARG A 38 22.50 -2.52 -12.45
C ARG A 38 21.74 -3.56 -13.28
N ASP A 39 20.40 -3.52 -13.28
CA ASP A 39 19.58 -4.47 -14.03
C ASP A 39 19.38 -3.96 -15.48
N ASP A 40 19.04 -4.87 -16.40
CA ASP A 40 18.75 -4.52 -17.80
C ASP A 40 17.58 -3.54 -17.95
N ASN A 41 16.64 -3.58 -17.01
CA ASN A 41 15.51 -2.67 -16.91
C ASN A 41 15.62 -1.84 -15.62
N PRO A 42 16.35 -0.70 -15.65
CA PRO A 42 16.61 0.09 -14.46
C PRO A 42 15.37 0.82 -13.96
N GLY A 43 15.30 1.03 -12.65
CA GLY A 43 14.27 1.85 -11.99
C GLY A 43 13.16 1.07 -11.28
N LEU A 44 12.08 1.80 -11.00
CA LEU A 44 10.87 1.26 -10.38
C LEU A 44 10.11 0.38 -11.36
N ARG A 45 9.53 -0.71 -10.85
CA ARG A 45 8.60 -1.55 -11.62
C ARG A 45 7.18 -1.00 -11.53
N ASP A 46 6.31 -1.42 -12.45
CA ASP A 46 4.93 -0.91 -12.52
C ASP A 46 4.15 -1.14 -11.22
N PHE A 47 4.33 -2.30 -10.57
CA PHE A 47 3.67 -2.59 -9.29
C PHE A 47 4.17 -1.70 -8.14
N GLU A 48 5.43 -1.25 -8.17
CA GLU A 48 5.97 -0.31 -7.18
C GLU A 48 5.44 1.10 -7.44
N ALA A 49 5.38 1.51 -8.70
CA ALA A 49 4.79 2.78 -9.10
C ALA A 49 3.29 2.83 -8.74
N SER A 50 2.56 1.73 -8.96
CA SER A 50 1.16 1.57 -8.54
C SER A 50 1.02 1.70 -7.03
N PHE A 51 1.90 1.04 -6.27
CA PHE A 51 1.90 1.12 -4.80
C PHE A 51 2.16 2.54 -4.29
N ILE A 52 3.08 3.27 -4.90
CA ILE A 52 3.36 4.67 -4.56
C ILE A 52 2.15 5.56 -4.87
N ARG A 53 1.47 5.35 -5.99
CA ARG A 53 0.21 6.03 -6.33
C ARG A 53 -0.91 5.71 -5.35
N LEU A 54 -0.96 4.48 -4.85
CA LEU A 54 -1.92 4.08 -3.81
C LEU A 54 -1.68 4.85 -2.51
N LEU A 55 -0.42 4.97 -2.08
CA LEU A 55 -0.06 5.77 -0.91
C LEU A 55 -0.51 7.23 -1.08
N ASP A 56 -0.30 7.82 -2.25
CA ASP A 56 -0.72 9.18 -2.55
C ASP A 56 -2.24 9.38 -2.45
N LYS A 57 -3.04 8.36 -2.79
CA LYS A 57 -4.52 8.44 -2.68
C LYS A 57 -5.02 8.40 -1.24
N ILE A 58 -4.32 7.69 -0.35
CA ILE A 58 -4.73 7.53 1.05
C ILE A 58 -4.17 8.62 1.97
N THR A 59 -3.09 9.29 1.54
CA THR A 59 -2.50 10.44 2.23
C THR A 59 -2.92 11.76 1.62
N ASN A 60 -3.14 12.78 2.44
CA ASN A 60 -3.39 14.14 1.97
C ASN A 60 -2.13 15.00 2.19
N GLY A 61 -1.66 15.68 1.15
CA GLY A 61 -0.47 16.52 1.19
C GLY A 61 0.86 15.76 1.12
N SER A 62 0.86 14.52 0.62
CA SER A 62 2.08 13.80 0.25
C SER A 62 2.79 14.49 -0.91
N ARG A 63 4.13 14.44 -0.91
CA ARG A 63 4.95 14.89 -2.03
C ARG A 63 5.82 13.74 -2.50
N ILE A 64 5.63 13.38 -3.76
CA ILE A 64 6.29 12.22 -4.38
C ILE A 64 7.00 12.72 -5.63
N GLU A 65 8.31 12.50 -5.69
CA GLU A 65 9.11 12.88 -6.86
C GLU A 65 9.89 11.66 -7.34
N ILE A 66 9.73 11.36 -8.63
CA ILE A 66 10.38 10.23 -9.29
C ILE A 66 11.23 10.80 -10.41
N ASN A 67 12.49 10.37 -10.49
CA ASN A 67 13.36 10.76 -11.59
C ASN A 67 12.86 10.17 -12.92
N GLN A 68 13.20 10.76 -14.06
CA GLN A 68 12.82 10.28 -15.40
C GLN A 68 13.18 8.80 -15.62
N THR A 69 14.31 8.35 -15.07
CA THR A 69 14.76 6.94 -15.17
C THR A 69 14.21 6.03 -14.07
N GLY A 70 13.41 6.54 -13.13
CA GLY A 70 12.86 5.75 -12.01
C GLY A 70 13.89 5.24 -11.01
N THR A 71 15.18 5.59 -11.15
CA THR A 71 16.28 5.09 -10.30
C THR A 71 16.39 5.81 -8.95
N THR A 72 15.72 6.96 -8.81
CA THR A 72 15.66 7.75 -7.57
C THR A 72 14.22 8.13 -7.29
N LEU A 73 13.79 7.88 -6.06
CA LEU A 73 12.48 8.20 -5.50
C LEU A 73 12.67 9.11 -4.29
N TYR A 74 11.95 10.22 -4.24
CA TYR A 74 11.77 11.02 -3.04
C TYR A 74 10.30 10.90 -2.62
N TYR A 75 10.09 10.50 -1.36
CA TYR A 75 8.77 10.33 -0.78
C TYR A 75 8.71 11.12 0.52
N GLN A 76 7.84 12.11 0.55
CA GLN A 76 7.51 12.87 1.75
C GLN A 76 6.06 12.53 2.12
N PRO A 77 5.86 11.86 3.26
CA PRO A 77 4.53 11.44 3.69
C PRO A 77 3.66 12.65 4.05
N GLY A 78 2.38 12.56 3.70
CA GLY A 78 1.34 13.50 4.12
C GLY A 78 0.57 12.99 5.34
N LEU A 79 -0.57 13.62 5.63
CA LEU A 79 -1.48 13.18 6.69
C LEU A 79 -2.34 12.01 6.20
N LEU A 80 -2.42 10.93 6.98
CA LEU A 80 -3.31 9.80 6.68
C LEU A 80 -4.78 10.22 6.87
N TYR A 81 -5.50 10.35 5.76
CA TYR A 81 -6.89 10.81 5.78
C TYR A 81 -7.89 9.65 5.77
N GLY A 82 -7.64 8.62 4.95
CA GLY A 82 -8.60 7.54 4.71
C GLY A 82 -9.75 7.97 3.80
N GLY A 83 -10.89 7.25 3.85
CA GLY A 83 -12.07 7.50 3.01
C GLY A 83 -12.30 6.44 1.93
N SER A 84 -13.11 6.78 0.92
CA SER A 84 -13.44 5.88 -0.20
C SER A 84 -12.40 6.01 -1.32
N VAL A 85 -11.66 4.95 -1.60
CA VAL A 85 -10.58 4.95 -2.61
C VAL A 85 -10.78 3.78 -3.57
N GLU A 86 -10.65 4.03 -4.86
CA GLU A 86 -10.56 2.97 -5.87
C GLU A 86 -9.13 2.94 -6.44
N HIS A 87 -8.55 1.75 -6.57
CA HIS A 87 -7.22 1.56 -7.12
C HIS A 87 -7.14 0.33 -8.02
N ASP A 88 -6.67 0.57 -9.24
CA ASP A 88 -6.35 -0.49 -10.20
C ASP A 88 -4.91 -0.95 -9.96
N CYS A 89 -4.78 -2.19 -9.49
CA CYS A 89 -3.51 -2.83 -9.19
C CYS A 89 -2.86 -3.35 -10.48
N SER A 90 -1.52 -3.32 -10.53
CA SER A 90 -0.78 -3.93 -11.63
C SER A 90 -0.92 -5.45 -11.64
N ILE A 91 -0.99 -6.05 -12.84
CA ILE A 91 -1.07 -7.51 -13.06
C ILE A 91 0.19 -8.30 -12.62
N LEU A 92 1.31 -7.62 -12.37
CA LEU A 92 2.58 -8.24 -12.00
C LEU A 92 2.62 -8.80 -10.55
N ARG A 93 1.68 -8.38 -9.70
CA ARG A 93 1.60 -8.76 -8.28
C ARG A 93 0.16 -8.89 -7.85
N SER A 94 -0.09 -9.69 -6.81
CA SER A 94 -1.44 -9.88 -6.30
C SER A 94 -1.95 -8.67 -5.51
N ILE A 95 -3.27 -8.60 -5.31
CA ILE A 95 -3.90 -7.61 -4.42
C ILE A 95 -3.34 -7.70 -2.99
N GLY A 96 -2.90 -8.90 -2.55
CA GLY A 96 -2.30 -9.12 -1.23
C GLY A 96 -1.09 -8.23 -0.97
N TYR A 97 -0.30 -7.94 -2.01
CA TYR A 97 0.87 -7.06 -1.94
C TYR A 97 0.53 -5.64 -1.44
N TYR A 98 -0.59 -5.11 -1.90
CA TYR A 98 -1.08 -3.76 -1.53
C TYR A 98 -1.81 -3.82 -0.20
N LEU A 99 -2.62 -4.86 -0.02
CA LEU A 99 -3.43 -5.08 1.17
C LEU A 99 -2.57 -5.04 2.43
N GLU A 100 -1.52 -5.87 2.53
CA GLU A 100 -0.65 -5.96 3.72
C GLU A 100 -0.18 -4.58 4.22
N SER A 101 0.23 -3.71 3.29
CA SER A 101 0.70 -2.35 3.62
C SER A 101 -0.44 -1.45 4.10
N LEU A 102 -1.64 -1.58 3.53
CA LEU A 102 -2.83 -0.84 3.97
C LEU A 102 -3.27 -1.26 5.37
N LEU A 103 -3.15 -2.55 5.70
CA LEU A 103 -3.52 -3.06 7.02
C LEU A 103 -2.66 -2.44 8.13
N CYS A 104 -1.37 -2.23 7.86
CA CYS A 104 -0.48 -1.53 8.78
C CYS A 104 -0.84 -0.04 8.95
N LEU A 105 -1.40 0.61 7.92
CA LEU A 105 -1.71 2.04 7.92
C LEU A 105 -3.14 2.35 8.40
N ALA A 106 -4.07 1.43 8.19
CA ALA A 106 -5.50 1.57 8.48
C ALA A 106 -5.81 2.07 9.91
N PRO A 107 -5.18 1.59 11.00
CA PRO A 107 -5.52 2.05 12.34
C PRO A 107 -5.10 3.50 12.64
N PHE A 108 -4.23 4.09 11.82
CA PHE A 108 -3.72 5.45 11.99
C PHE A 108 -4.43 6.47 11.10
N MET A 109 -5.45 6.07 10.34
CA MET A 109 -6.20 6.96 9.46
C MET A 109 -7.26 7.77 10.23
N LYS A 110 -7.46 9.02 9.82
CA LYS A 110 -8.47 9.90 10.43
C LYS A 110 -9.92 9.41 10.20
N HIS A 111 -10.19 8.83 9.03
CA HIS A 111 -11.49 8.30 8.64
C HIS A 111 -11.40 6.81 8.29
N PRO A 112 -12.49 6.05 8.44
CA PRO A 112 -12.51 4.64 8.04
C PRO A 112 -12.14 4.53 6.55
N LEU A 113 -11.16 3.68 6.26
CA LEU A 113 -10.71 3.39 4.90
C LEU A 113 -11.67 2.40 4.26
N ARG A 114 -12.33 2.80 3.17
CA ARG A 114 -13.10 1.94 2.26
C ARG A 114 -12.38 1.87 0.92
N ILE A 115 -11.72 0.75 0.61
CA ILE A 115 -10.84 0.67 -0.56
C ILE A 115 -11.17 -0.46 -1.52
N VAL A 116 -11.57 -0.12 -2.74
CA VAL A 116 -11.82 -1.08 -3.82
C VAL A 116 -10.54 -1.31 -4.62
N LEU A 117 -9.97 -2.50 -4.51
CA LEU A 117 -8.78 -2.91 -5.24
C LEU A 117 -9.19 -3.79 -6.43
N ARG A 118 -8.78 -3.43 -7.66
CA ARG A 118 -9.06 -4.21 -8.87
C ARG A 118 -7.75 -4.79 -9.40
N GLY A 119 -7.64 -6.10 -9.52
CA GLY A 119 -6.42 -6.75 -9.99
C GLY A 119 -6.38 -8.24 -9.68
N VAL A 120 -5.21 -8.86 -9.84
CA VAL A 120 -5.02 -10.30 -9.68
C VAL A 120 -5.18 -10.71 -8.20
N THR A 121 -6.10 -11.61 -7.86
CA THR A 121 -6.37 -12.05 -6.48
C THR A 121 -5.49 -13.20 -6.01
N ASN A 122 -4.90 -13.95 -6.94
CA ASN A 122 -4.10 -15.13 -6.64
C ASN A 122 -2.77 -15.10 -7.40
N ASP A 123 -1.66 -15.18 -6.67
CA ASP A 123 -0.32 -15.37 -7.20
C ASP A 123 0.40 -16.36 -6.27
N GLN A 124 1.34 -17.16 -6.78
CA GLN A 124 2.07 -18.16 -6.01
C GLN A 124 3.17 -17.55 -5.12
N VAL A 125 3.52 -16.28 -5.37
CA VAL A 125 4.63 -15.57 -4.71
C VAL A 125 4.16 -14.70 -3.54
N ASP A 126 2.93 -14.19 -3.61
CA ASP A 126 2.33 -13.32 -2.60
C ASP A 126 1.26 -14.11 -1.80
N PRO A 127 1.01 -13.79 -0.51
CA PRO A 127 -0.03 -14.47 0.26
C PRO A 127 -1.39 -14.30 -0.43
N SER A 128 -1.99 -15.41 -0.84
CA SER A 128 -3.32 -15.41 -1.44
C SER A 128 -4.37 -14.98 -0.40
N VAL A 129 -5.41 -14.31 -0.88
CA VAL A 129 -6.53 -13.80 -0.05
C VAL A 129 -7.37 -14.93 0.57
N SER A 130 -7.08 -16.20 0.22
CA SER A 130 -7.72 -17.39 0.78
C SER A 130 -7.16 -17.72 2.18
N SER A 131 -7.87 -17.25 3.19
CA SER A 131 -8.17 -17.74 4.56
C SER A 131 -7.35 -18.81 5.31
N GLU A 132 -6.25 -19.40 4.81
CA GLU A 132 -5.77 -20.66 5.43
C GLU A 132 -4.26 -20.85 5.60
N ALA A 133 -3.43 -19.81 5.41
CA ALA A 133 -1.97 -19.99 5.55
C ALA A 133 -1.18 -18.84 6.21
N THR A 134 -1.81 -17.91 6.93
CA THR A 134 -1.04 -16.93 7.72
C THR A 134 -1.48 -16.86 9.18
N PRO A 135 -0.58 -17.09 10.17
CA PRO A 135 -0.86 -16.84 11.59
C PRO A 135 -1.15 -15.35 11.89
N TRP A 136 -0.98 -14.49 10.89
CA TRP A 136 -1.37 -13.09 10.92
C TRP A 136 -2.88 -12.88 10.90
N CYS A 137 -3.69 -13.84 10.43
CA CYS A 137 -5.16 -13.71 10.41
C CYS A 137 -5.74 -13.50 11.82
N ASP A 138 -5.20 -14.15 12.86
CA ASP A 138 -5.70 -13.96 14.23
C ASP A 138 -5.36 -12.57 14.78
N PHE A 139 -4.18 -12.03 14.45
CA PHE A 139 -3.85 -10.63 14.76
C PHE A 139 -4.66 -9.63 13.91
N PHE A 140 -5.00 -10.05 12.68
CA PHE A 140 -5.72 -9.26 11.68
C PHE A 140 -7.23 -9.14 12.00
N PHE A 141 -7.83 -10.19 12.58
CA PHE A 141 -9.23 -10.22 12.99
C PHE A 141 -9.53 -9.33 14.21
N VAL A 142 -8.51 -9.05 15.03
CA VAL A 142 -8.67 -8.20 16.24
C VAL A 142 -8.94 -6.73 15.88
N PHE A 143 -8.45 -6.23 14.74
CA PHE A 143 -8.57 -4.81 14.37
C PHE A 143 -9.66 -4.50 13.33
N CYS A 144 -10.20 -5.50 12.63
CA CYS A 144 -11.16 -5.28 11.54
C CYS A 144 -12.54 -5.82 11.93
N GLN A 145 -13.47 -4.97 12.36
CA GLN A 145 -14.87 -5.37 12.53
C GLN A 145 -15.51 -5.55 11.14
N ASN A 146 -15.69 -6.82 10.75
CA ASN A 146 -16.38 -7.28 9.52
C ASN A 146 -15.77 -6.76 8.21
N PRO A 147 -14.71 -7.40 7.67
CA PRO A 147 -14.39 -7.24 6.25
C PRO A 147 -15.55 -7.79 5.42
N THR A 148 -16.31 -6.92 4.75
CA THR A 148 -17.31 -7.37 3.79
C THR A 148 -16.63 -7.71 2.46
N PHE A 149 -16.55 -9.01 2.20
CA PHE A 149 -16.10 -9.55 0.93
C PHE A 149 -17.31 -9.68 0.00
N GLU A 150 -17.52 -8.73 -0.91
CA GLU A 150 -18.54 -8.89 -1.95
C GLU A 150 -18.01 -9.81 -3.06
N LYS A 151 -18.72 -10.93 -3.27
CA LYS A 151 -18.39 -11.93 -4.29
C LYS A 151 -18.64 -11.38 -5.72
N PRO A 152 -17.85 -11.85 -6.71
CA PRO A 152 -17.87 -11.35 -8.09
C PRO A 152 -19.20 -11.55 -8.84
N VAL A 153 -19.49 -10.63 -9.77
CA VAL A 153 -20.55 -10.69 -10.81
C VAL A 153 -20.14 -11.66 -11.93
N PRO A 154 -21.05 -12.49 -12.49
CA PRO A 154 -20.66 -13.75 -13.14
C PRO A 154 -20.21 -13.68 -14.61
N ASP A 155 -20.29 -12.54 -15.32
CA ASP A 155 -20.22 -12.54 -16.79
C ASP A 155 -18.90 -12.08 -17.44
N LYS A 156 -17.82 -11.88 -16.68
CA LYS A 156 -16.48 -11.69 -17.29
C LYS A 156 -15.46 -12.53 -16.55
N ALA A 157 -14.97 -13.54 -17.26
CA ALA A 157 -13.92 -14.43 -16.78
C ALA A 157 -12.78 -13.63 -16.14
N GLN A 158 -12.38 -14.10 -14.95
CA GLN A 158 -11.18 -13.73 -14.22
C GLN A 158 -11.16 -12.31 -13.61
N VAL A 159 -11.37 -12.31 -12.29
CA VAL A 159 -10.73 -11.45 -11.28
C VAL A 159 -11.30 -10.05 -11.03
N TYR A 160 -12.43 -10.00 -10.32
CA TYR A 160 -12.87 -8.78 -9.64
C TYR A 160 -13.35 -9.15 -8.24
N SER A 161 -12.48 -8.98 -7.24
CA SER A 161 -12.92 -9.01 -5.84
C SER A 161 -12.91 -7.58 -5.34
N VAL A 162 -14.10 -7.05 -5.03
CA VAL A 162 -14.26 -5.76 -4.39
C VAL A 162 -13.99 -5.99 -2.91
N PHE A 163 -12.79 -5.65 -2.45
CA PHE A 163 -12.53 -5.58 -1.03
C PHE A 163 -13.20 -4.31 -0.49
N VAL A 164 -14.04 -4.43 0.54
CA VAL A 164 -14.47 -3.28 1.33
C VAL A 164 -13.94 -3.55 2.73
N LEU A 165 -12.74 -3.07 3.00
CA LEU A 165 -12.34 -2.90 4.39
C LEU A 165 -13.22 -1.78 4.94
N LEU A 166 -13.85 -2.00 6.08
CA LEU A 166 -14.46 -0.94 6.87
C LEU A 166 -13.72 -0.95 8.20
N PHE A 167 -12.62 -0.21 8.28
CA PHE A 167 -11.93 -0.03 9.57
C PHE A 167 -12.66 1.05 10.38
N THR A 168 -13.78 0.69 11.01
CA THR A 168 -14.37 1.53 12.04
C THR A 168 -13.75 1.19 13.39
N LEU A 169 -12.67 1.89 13.76
CA LEU A 169 -12.17 1.92 15.13
C LEU A 169 -13.19 2.65 16.01
N LYS A 170 -14.17 1.91 16.53
CA LYS A 170 -15.03 2.42 17.59
C LYS A 170 -14.27 2.27 18.90
N PHE A 171 -13.52 3.30 19.29
CA PHE A 171 -13.02 3.42 20.66
C PHE A 171 -14.24 3.49 21.59
N ARG A 172 -14.63 2.34 22.17
CA ARG A 172 -15.52 2.31 23.33
C ARG A 172 -14.70 2.88 24.49
N GLY A 173 -15.01 4.14 24.84
CA GLY A 173 -14.76 4.66 26.18
C GLY A 173 -15.69 4.01 27.19
#